data_AF-A0A9E1WF13-F1
#
_entry.id   AF-A0A9E1WF13-F1
#
_cell.length_a   1.000
_cell.length_b   1.000
_cell.length_c   1.000
_cell.angle_alpha   90.00
_cell.angle_beta   90.00
_cell.angle_gamma   90.00
#
_symmetry.space_group_name_H-M   'P 1'
#
loop_
_entity.id
_entity.type
_entity.pdbx_description
1 polymer ?
#
loop_
_entity_poly.entity_id
_entity_poly.type
_entity_poly.pdbx_seq_one_letter_code
_entity_poly.pdbx_strand_id
1 'polypeptide(L)'
;KTFGNPMPYQPFGAETIEELTNNWEEYRNLVLQCSPLSHLTKDDPPLHLFYNVNREFPTSKSPNGIHSPIFGEIMLEACKKIGVECHLQYHEKDRAQPKVSREEFLNRLLLGGS
;
A
#
# COMPACT_ATOMS: atom_id res chain seq x y z
N LYS A 1 -22.31 16.55 -2.81
CA LYS A 1 -21.07 16.87 -2.07
C LYS A 1 -20.12 15.71 -2.28
N THR A 2 -19.15 15.85 -3.17
CA THR A 2 -18.01 14.93 -3.24
C THR A 2 -17.21 15.13 -1.96
N PHE A 3 -17.03 14.08 -1.16
CA PHE A 3 -16.05 14.08 -0.09
C PHE A 3 -14.72 14.40 -0.77
N GLY A 4 -14.17 15.61 -0.56
CA GLY A 4 -12.82 15.92 -1.00
C GLY A 4 -11.90 14.86 -0.44
N ASN A 5 -11.01 14.31 -1.27
CA ASN A 5 -10.10 13.24 -0.87
C ASN A 5 -9.54 13.55 0.52
N PRO A 6 -9.74 12.67 1.53
CA PRO A 6 -9.20 12.93 2.85
C PRO A 6 -7.69 13.04 2.70
N MET A 7 -7.17 14.22 3.02
CA MET A 7 -5.74 14.45 2.95
C MET A 7 -5.11 13.59 4.05
N PRO A 8 -4.03 12.84 3.76
CA PRO A 8 -3.53 11.78 4.66
C PRO A 8 -3.12 12.28 6.04
N TYR A 9 -2.96 13.59 6.23
CA TYR A 9 -2.59 14.22 7.50
C TYR A 9 -3.77 14.54 8.44
N GLN A 10 -4.98 14.79 7.90
CA GLN A 10 -6.12 15.25 8.71
C GLN A 10 -6.59 14.25 9.77
N PRO A 11 -6.61 12.92 9.51
CA PRO A 11 -6.97 11.95 10.55
C PRO A 11 -6.05 11.96 11.76
N PHE A 12 -4.84 12.50 11.62
CA PHE A 12 -3.84 12.59 12.69
C PHE A 12 -3.89 13.92 13.44
N GLY A 13 -4.79 14.84 13.05
CA GLY A 13 -4.95 16.15 13.69
C GLY A 13 -4.10 17.27 13.10
N ALA A 14 -3.26 16.98 12.10
CA ALA A 14 -2.49 18.00 11.39
C ALA A 14 -3.35 18.78 10.39
N GLU A 15 -3.07 20.07 10.22
CA GLU A 15 -3.75 20.95 9.27
C GLU A 15 -3.15 20.86 7.86
N THR A 16 -1.85 20.56 7.75
CA THR A 16 -1.14 20.43 6.47
C THR A 16 -0.16 19.25 6.46
N ILE A 17 0.31 18.88 5.27
CA ILE A 17 1.34 17.84 5.12
C ILE A 17 2.70 18.34 5.61
N GLU A 18 2.99 19.63 5.44
CA GLU A 18 4.20 20.28 5.93
C GLU A 18 4.25 20.25 7.46
N GLU A 19 3.13 20.54 8.12
CA GLU A 19 3.03 20.47 9.59
C GLU A 19 3.32 19.05 10.10
N LEU A 20 2.65 18.04 9.53
CA LEU A 20 2.86 16.65 9.90
C LEU A 20 4.33 16.23 9.68
N THR A 21 4.94 16.66 8.57
CA THR A 21 6.30 16.27 8.20
C THR A 21 7.35 16.99 9.07
N ASN A 22 7.17 18.28 9.34
CA ASN A 22 8.10 19.06 10.16
C ASN A 22 8.06 18.66 11.64
N ASN A 23 6.89 18.21 12.14
CA ASN A 23 6.69 17.77 13.51
C ASN A 23 6.57 16.25 13.61
N TRP A 24 7.32 15.52 12.77
CA TRP A 24 7.18 14.06 12.63
C TRP A 24 7.22 13.30 13.96
N GLU A 25 8.11 13.66 14.89
CA GLU A 25 8.23 12.96 16.18
C GLU A 25 6.94 13.03 17.03
N GLU A 26 6.14 14.09 16.88
CA GLU A 26 4.85 14.23 17.58
C GLU A 26 3.78 13.33 16.98
N TYR A 27 3.74 13.24 15.65
CA TYR A 27 2.72 12.49 14.91
C TYR A 27 3.08 11.01 14.70
N ARG A 28 4.37 10.67 14.75
CA ARG A 28 4.93 9.36 14.35
C ARG A 28 4.21 8.20 15.01
N ASN A 29 3.98 8.26 16.32
CA ASN A 29 3.37 7.15 17.05
C ASN A 29 1.98 6.83 16.50
N LEU A 30 1.15 7.84 16.29
CA LEU A 30 -0.20 7.66 15.77
C LEU A 30 -0.18 7.22 14.30
N VAL A 31 0.67 7.85 13.47
CA VAL A 31 0.81 7.50 12.05
C VAL A 31 1.26 6.05 11.88
N LEU A 32 2.23 5.59 12.66
CA LEU A 32 2.70 4.21 12.62
C LEU A 32 1.64 3.24 13.15
N GLN A 33 0.91 3.59 14.22
CA GLN A 33 -0.21 2.77 14.69
C GLN A 33 -1.31 2.58 13.64
N CYS A 34 -1.52 3.56 12.77
CA CYS A 34 -2.48 3.46 11.68
C CYS A 34 -1.91 2.82 10.39
N SER A 35 -0.61 2.55 10.33
CA SER A 35 0.02 1.93 9.17
C SER A 35 -0.15 0.40 9.21
N PRO A 36 -0.75 -0.23 8.19
CA PRO A 36 -0.82 -1.70 8.14
C PRO A 36 0.57 -2.36 8.11
N LEU A 37 1.59 -1.66 7.63
CA LEU A 37 2.97 -2.16 7.63
C LEU A 37 3.50 -2.45 9.04
N SER A 38 3.04 -1.69 10.04
CA SER A 38 3.47 -1.83 11.43
C SER A 38 2.81 -3.01 12.16
N HIS A 39 1.80 -3.64 11.55
CA HIS A 39 1.07 -4.78 12.11
C HIS A 39 1.30 -6.08 11.34
N LEU A 40 2.17 -6.07 10.32
CA LEU A 40 2.47 -7.24 9.51
C LEU A 40 3.20 -8.31 10.35
N THR A 41 2.67 -9.53 10.34
CA THR A 41 3.19 -10.71 11.04
C THR A 41 3.32 -11.91 10.11
N LYS A 42 4.01 -12.96 10.56
CA LYS A 42 4.24 -14.17 9.75
C LYS A 42 2.97 -14.99 9.49
N ASP A 43 1.96 -14.81 10.34
CA ASP A 43 0.69 -15.54 10.29
C ASP A 43 -0.35 -14.84 9.40
N ASP A 44 0.00 -13.68 8.84
CA ASP A 44 -0.88 -12.97 7.93
C ASP A 44 -1.14 -13.79 6.65
N PRO A 45 -2.37 -13.69 6.10
CA PRO A 45 -2.71 -14.37 4.87
C PRO A 45 -1.85 -13.86 3.71
N PRO A 46 -1.71 -14.66 2.63
CA PRO A 46 -0.98 -14.21 1.46
C PRO A 46 -1.67 -12.99 0.83
N LEU A 47 -0.89 -12.12 0.18
CA LEU A 47 -1.36 -10.85 -0.37
C LEU A 47 -1.24 -10.83 -1.90
N HIS A 48 -2.21 -10.20 -2.55
CA HIS A 48 -2.14 -9.82 -3.97
C HIS A 48 -2.51 -8.34 -4.12
N LEU A 49 -1.50 -7.51 -4.30
CA LEU A 49 -1.61 -6.06 -4.39
C LEU A 49 -1.71 -5.64 -5.85
N PHE A 50 -2.77 -4.93 -6.22
CA PHE A 50 -2.97 -4.40 -7.57
C PHE A 50 -3.10 -2.89 -7.55
N TYR A 51 -2.29 -2.21 -8.37
CA TYR A 51 -2.33 -0.76 -8.53
C TYR A 51 -2.76 -0.37 -9.94
N ASN A 52 -3.86 0.38 -10.02
CA ASN A 52 -4.41 0.92 -11.28
C ASN A 52 -3.94 2.35 -11.59
N VAL A 53 -2.84 2.77 -11.00
CA VAL A 53 -2.21 4.08 -11.21
C VAL A 53 -0.75 3.87 -11.54
N ASN A 54 -0.19 4.78 -12.34
CA ASN A 54 1.22 4.71 -12.70
C ASN A 54 2.09 4.95 -11.47
N ARG A 55 3.23 4.27 -11.41
CA ARG A 55 4.25 4.53 -10.40
C ARG A 55 4.96 5.86 -10.71
N GLU A 56 4.54 6.92 -10.04
CA GLU A 56 5.09 8.27 -10.21
C GLU A 56 5.57 8.85 -8.87
N PHE A 57 6.75 9.48 -8.87
CA PHE A 57 7.24 10.26 -7.74
C PHE A 57 8.12 11.43 -8.23
N PRO A 58 7.88 12.67 -7.79
CA PRO A 58 6.73 13.11 -6.99
C PRO A 58 5.42 12.99 -7.79
N THR A 59 4.30 12.72 -7.11
CA THR A 59 3.00 12.53 -7.78
C THR A 59 2.51 13.81 -8.44
N SER A 60 2.11 13.76 -9.72
CA SER A 60 1.60 14.94 -10.44
C SER A 60 0.11 15.23 -10.21
N LYS A 61 -0.64 14.28 -9.62
CA LYS A 61 -2.10 14.39 -9.40
C LYS A 61 -2.50 13.99 -7.97
N SER A 62 -3.33 14.82 -7.33
CA SER A 62 -3.75 14.70 -5.92
C SER A 62 -4.33 13.32 -5.50
N PRO A 63 -5.19 12.62 -6.28
CA PRO A 63 -5.69 11.29 -5.88
C PRO A 63 -4.61 10.21 -5.89
N ASN A 64 -3.51 10.40 -6.63
CA ASN A 64 -2.46 9.41 -6.77
C ASN A 64 -1.52 9.37 -5.55
N GLY A 65 -1.56 10.38 -4.68
CA GLY A 65 -0.75 10.44 -3.46
C GLY A 65 -1.08 9.32 -2.48
N ILE A 66 -2.37 9.05 -2.26
CA ILE A 66 -2.85 8.02 -1.31
C ILE A 66 -2.95 6.62 -1.92
N HIS A 67 -2.90 6.50 -3.24
CA HIS A 67 -2.95 5.23 -3.97
C HIS A 67 -1.59 4.85 -4.59
N SER A 68 -0.48 5.37 -4.03
CA SER A 68 0.85 5.21 -4.61
C SER A 68 1.30 3.74 -4.65
N PRO A 69 1.75 3.22 -5.82
CA PRO A 69 2.31 1.88 -5.93
C PRO A 69 3.58 1.68 -5.09
N ILE A 70 4.24 2.76 -4.67
CA ILE A 70 5.42 2.72 -3.80
C ILE A 70 5.10 2.05 -2.46
N PHE A 71 3.90 2.26 -1.92
CA PHE A 71 3.48 1.54 -0.70
C PHE A 71 3.45 0.02 -0.93
N GLY A 72 3.00 -0.42 -2.12
CA GLY A 72 3.00 -1.82 -2.50
C GLY A 72 4.39 -2.43 -2.62
N GLU A 73 5.37 -1.67 -3.14
CA GLU A 73 6.78 -2.07 -3.16
C GLU A 73 7.33 -2.27 -1.75
N ILE A 74 7.05 -1.33 -0.84
CA ILE A 74 7.47 -1.41 0.57
C ILE A 74 6.82 -2.62 1.26
N MET A 75 5.52 -2.83 1.06
CA MET A 75 4.79 -3.97 1.63
C MET A 75 5.32 -5.30 1.10
N LEU A 76 5.59 -5.40 -0.21
CA LEU A 76 6.18 -6.59 -0.82
C LEU A 76 7.52 -6.95 -0.18
N GLU A 77 8.41 -5.97 0.01
CA GLU A 77 9.71 -6.20 0.64
C GLU A 77 9.58 -6.56 2.13
N ALA A 78 8.61 -5.99 2.85
CA ALA A 78 8.33 -6.38 4.22
C ALA A 78 7.82 -7.83 4.32
N CYS A 79 6.87 -8.23 3.46
CA CYS A 79 6.36 -9.59 3.38
C CYS A 79 7.47 -10.60 3.09
N LYS A 80 8.33 -10.33 2.10
CA LYS A 80 9.49 -11.17 1.77
C LYS A 80 10.44 -11.39 2.95
N LYS A 81 10.70 -10.35 3.75
CA LYS A 81 11.61 -10.44 4.90
C LYS A 81 11.10 -11.38 5.98
N ILE A 82 9.79 -11.48 6.15
CA ILE A 82 9.18 -12.30 7.21
C ILE A 82 8.64 -13.64 6.70
N GLY A 83 8.55 -13.82 5.38
CA GLY A 83 8.10 -15.06 4.74
C GLY A 83 6.61 -15.10 4.38
N VAL A 84 5.93 -13.95 4.37
CA VAL A 84 4.54 -13.85 3.89
C VAL A 84 4.55 -13.80 2.36
N GLU A 85 3.75 -14.64 1.72
CA GLU A 85 3.57 -14.60 0.27
C GLU A 85 2.89 -13.29 -0.14
N CYS A 86 3.51 -12.55 -1.05
CA CYS A 86 2.97 -11.29 -1.55
C CYS A 86 3.28 -11.15 -3.04
N HIS A 87 2.24 -10.83 -3.82
CA HIS A 87 2.32 -10.52 -5.24
C HIS A 87 2.00 -9.06 -5.47
N LEU A 88 2.77 -8.39 -6.32
CA LEU A 88 2.54 -6.99 -6.67
C LEU A 88 2.33 -6.88 -8.17
N GLN A 89 1.17 -6.36 -8.57
CA GLN A 89 0.75 -6.18 -9.95
C GLN A 89 0.51 -4.71 -10.26
N TYR A 90 1.11 -4.25 -11.36
CA TYR A 90 0.89 -2.91 -11.92
C TYR A 90 -0.07 -2.98 -13.10
N HIS A 91 -0.88 -1.94 -13.29
CA HIS A 91 -1.64 -1.76 -14.53
C HIS A 91 -0.73 -1.55 -15.76
N GLU A 92 0.43 -0.91 -15.55
CA GLU A 92 1.49 -0.74 -16.55
C GLU A 92 1.96 -2.10 -17.08
N LYS A 93 1.61 -2.44 -18.33
CA LYS A 93 1.92 -3.75 -18.94
C LYS A 93 3.40 -3.97 -19.21
N ASP A 94 4.15 -2.88 -19.34
CA ASP A 94 5.59 -2.84 -19.54
C ASP A 94 6.38 -3.04 -18.23
N ARG A 95 5.72 -2.95 -17.08
CA ARG A 95 6.31 -3.35 -15.79
C ARG A 95 6.22 -4.86 -15.57
N ALA A 96 7.20 -5.37 -14.85
CA ALA A 96 7.23 -6.77 -14.42
C ALA A 96 5.92 -7.14 -13.69
N GLN A 97 5.28 -8.20 -14.16
CA GLN A 97 4.04 -8.73 -13.61
C GLN A 97 4.36 -9.89 -12.65
N PRO A 98 3.55 -10.13 -11.62
CA PRO A 98 3.76 -11.27 -10.74
C PRO A 98 3.51 -12.57 -11.50
N LYS A 99 4.20 -13.65 -11.10
CA LYS A 99 4.00 -14.98 -11.71
C LYS A 99 2.60 -15.51 -11.47
N VAL A 100 2.02 -15.19 -10.31
CA VAL A 100 0.66 -15.60 -9.94
C VAL A 100 -0.30 -14.47 -10.30
N SER A 101 -1.20 -14.75 -11.23
CA SER A 101 -2.26 -13.81 -11.60
C SER A 101 -3.26 -13.62 -10.45
N ARG A 102 -4.02 -12.51 -10.45
CA ARG A 102 -5.04 -12.28 -9.42
C ARG A 102 -6.13 -13.35 -9.43
N GLU A 103 -6.50 -13.87 -10.61
CA GLU A 103 -7.47 -14.95 -10.74
C GLU A 103 -6.93 -16.26 -10.15
N GLU A 104 -5.70 -16.63 -10.53
CA GLU A 104 -5.02 -17.81 -9.99
C GLU A 104 -4.85 -17.73 -8.47
N PHE A 105 -4.48 -16.56 -7.95
CA PHE A 105 -4.36 -16.31 -6.53
C PHE A 105 -5.67 -16.59 -5.78
N LEU A 106 -6.80 -16.05 -6.28
CA LEU A 106 -8.11 -16.26 -5.68
C LEU A 106 -8.54 -17.72 -5.78
N ASN A 107 -8.27 -18.40 -6.90
CA ASN A 107 -8.59 -19.81 -7.07
C ASN A 107 -7.82 -20.69 -6.07
N ARG A 108 -6.51 -20.42 -5.86
CA ARG A 108 -5.72 -21.11 -4.84
C ARG A 108 -6.29 -20.90 -3.44
N LEU A 109 -6.65 -19.66 -3.10
CA LEU A 109 -7.13 -19.30 -1.76
C LEU A 109 -8.53 -19.86 -1.44
N LEU A 110 -9.47 -19.76 -2.39
CA LEU A 110 -10.88 -20.05 -2.15
C LEU A 110 -11.29 -21.47 -2.52
N LEU A 111 -10.61 -22.07 -3.51
CA LEU A 111 -10.94 -23.40 -4.03
C LEU A 111 -9.90 -24.45 -3.62
N GLY A 112 -8.91 -24.08 -2.80
CA GLY A 112 -7.86 -24.98 -2.33
C GLY A 112 -6.97 -25.50 -3.45
N GLY A 113 -6.68 -24.64 -4.44
CA GLY A 113 -6.14 -24.97 -5.76
C GLY A 113 -5.23 -26.21 -5.82
N SER A 114 -5.60 -27.13 -6.71
CA SER A 114 -4.83 -28.31 -7.15
C SER A 114 -3.58 -27.95 -7.94
#